data_AF-A0A348XP10-F1
#
_entry.id   AF-A0A348XP10-F1
#
_cell.length_a   1.000
_cell.length_b   1.000
_cell.length_c   1.000
_cell.angle_alpha   90.00
_cell.angle_beta   90.00
_cell.angle_gamma   90.00
#
_symmetry.space_group_name_H-M   'P 1'
#
loop_
_entity.id
_entity.type
_entity.pdbx_description
1 polymer ?
#
loop_
_entity_poly.entity_id
_entity_poly.type
_entity_poly.pdbx_seq_one_letter_code
_entity_poly.pdbx_strand_id
1 'polypeptide(L)'
;MLTWVDLLALLGLAVALAWGYRSGLQGAFAGLGVVLYLLLAQVGFAGPWWGLGLGLLLGLLAKSLPLPSLSQGLEVLLGSLGGFLLGLFVALAIWTGYPWEKTAAGSLRYPSLNLPTPVYDGVSQSPFTREAFRLAWTSPWLRRALGLDRP
;
A
#
# COMPACT_ATOMS: atom_id res chain seq x y z
N MET A 1 0.98 -9.44 19.97
CA MET A 1 -0.48 -9.34 19.82
C MET A 1 -0.78 -8.43 18.63
N LEU A 2 -1.90 -8.60 17.94
CA LEU A 2 -2.30 -7.66 16.89
C LEU A 2 -2.76 -6.35 17.53
N THR A 3 -2.36 -5.24 16.94
CA THR A 3 -2.73 -3.88 17.38
C THR A 3 -3.82 -3.32 16.47
N TRP A 4 -4.40 -2.18 16.84
CA TRP A 4 -5.38 -1.49 16.00
C TRP A 4 -4.81 -1.11 14.62
N VAL A 5 -3.50 -0.85 14.53
CA VAL A 5 -2.82 -0.54 13.26
C VAL A 5 -2.87 -1.75 12.32
N ASP A 6 -2.63 -2.94 12.86
CA ASP A 6 -2.67 -4.19 12.09
C ASP A 6 -4.08 -4.51 11.63
N LEU A 7 -5.07 -4.28 12.49
CA LEU A 7 -6.47 -4.48 12.14
C LEU A 7 -6.91 -3.55 11.00
N LEU A 8 -6.48 -2.27 11.01
CA LEU A 8 -6.76 -1.34 9.92
C LEU A 8 -6.06 -1.75 8.61
N ALA A 9 -4.79 -2.13 8.67
CA ALA A 9 -4.04 -2.57 7.50
C ALA A 9 -4.64 -3.85 6.88
N LEU A 10 -4.96 -4.85 7.71
CA LEU A 10 -5.57 -6.10 7.27
C LEU A 10 -7.01 -5.91 6.79
N LEU A 11 -7.77 -5.00 7.41
CA LEU A 11 -9.10 -4.62 6.92
C LEU A 11 -9.00 -3.97 5.54
N GLY A 12 -8.08 -3.02 5.34
CA GLY A 12 -7.85 -2.40 4.03
C GLY A 12 -7.48 -3.42 2.96
N LEU A 13 -6.59 -4.35 3.30
CA LEU A 13 -6.22 -5.47 2.43
C LEU A 13 -7.44 -6.35 2.09
N ALA A 14 -8.22 -6.75 3.08
CA ALA A 14 -9.39 -7.61 2.90
C ALA A 14 -10.47 -6.93 2.04
N VAL A 15 -10.74 -5.64 2.27
CA VAL A 15 -11.69 -4.84 1.49
C VAL A 15 -11.24 -4.75 0.04
N ALA A 16 -9.98 -4.43 -0.21
CA ALA A 16 -9.44 -4.33 -1.57
C ALA A 16 -9.47 -5.68 -2.30
N LEU A 17 -9.15 -6.78 -1.62
CA LEU A 17 -9.27 -8.14 -2.15
C LEU A 17 -10.71 -8.49 -2.52
N ALA A 18 -11.66 -8.27 -1.61
CA ALA A 18 -13.08 -8.54 -1.85
C ALA A 18 -13.65 -7.69 -2.98
N TRP A 19 -13.23 -6.42 -3.06
CA TRP A 19 -13.58 -5.54 -4.16
C TRP A 19 -12.98 -6.01 -5.49
N GLY A 20 -11.70 -6.39 -5.51
CA GLY A 20 -11.02 -6.95 -6.67
C GLY A 20 -11.70 -8.21 -7.21
N TYR A 21 -12.01 -9.14 -6.31
CA TYR A 21 -12.76 -10.36 -6.62
C TYR A 21 -14.11 -10.08 -7.30
N ARG A 22 -14.86 -9.08 -6.81
CA ARG A 22 -16.17 -8.69 -7.35
C ARG A 22 -16.10 -7.88 -8.65
N SER A 23 -15.01 -7.15 -8.86
CA SER A 23 -14.89 -6.16 -9.93
C SER A 23 -14.16 -6.68 -11.18
N GLY A 24 -13.57 -7.87 -11.11
CA GLY A 24 -12.96 -8.55 -12.24
C GLY A 24 -11.86 -7.71 -12.90
N LEU A 25 -12.01 -7.43 -14.19
CA LEU A 25 -11.05 -6.60 -14.95
C LEU A 25 -10.82 -5.21 -14.34
N GLN A 26 -11.82 -4.58 -13.72
CA GLN A 26 -11.62 -3.27 -13.06
C GLN A 26 -10.64 -3.38 -11.89
N GLY A 27 -10.75 -4.45 -11.10
CA GLY A 27 -9.81 -4.77 -10.03
C GLY A 27 -8.40 -4.99 -10.57
N ALA A 28 -8.27 -5.70 -11.70
CA ALA A 28 -7.00 -5.92 -12.37
C ALA A 28 -6.34 -4.60 -12.81
N PHE A 29 -7.10 -3.71 -13.43
CA PHE A 29 -6.63 -2.38 -13.83
C PHE A 29 -6.26 -1.51 -12.64
N ALA A 30 -6.94 -1.64 -11.50
CA ALA A 30 -6.53 -0.94 -10.29
C ALA A 30 -5.19 -1.44 -9.74
N GLY A 31 -4.95 -2.75 -9.78
CA GLY A 31 -3.64 -3.31 -9.48
C GLY A 31 -2.56 -2.80 -10.45
N LEU A 32 -2.86 -2.74 -11.76
CA LEU A 32 -1.96 -2.17 -12.75
C LEU A 32 -1.65 -0.69 -12.47
N GLY A 33 -2.62 0.08 -11.98
CA GLY A 33 -2.37 1.47 -11.61
C GLY A 33 -1.43 1.62 -10.42
N VAL A 34 -1.47 0.70 -9.47
CA VAL A 34 -0.47 0.66 -8.39
C VAL A 34 0.91 0.32 -8.94
N VAL A 35 1.02 -0.67 -9.83
CA VAL A 35 2.30 -1.03 -10.47
C VAL A 35 2.87 0.14 -11.28
N LEU A 36 2.03 0.80 -12.08
CA LEU A 36 2.42 1.99 -12.84
C LEU A 36 2.86 3.12 -11.90
N TYR A 37 2.15 3.31 -10.78
CA TYR A 37 2.54 4.30 -9.79
C TYR A 37 3.91 4.01 -9.20
N LEU A 38 4.25 2.75 -8.90
CA LEU A 38 5.59 2.41 -8.40
C LEU A 38 6.70 2.87 -9.36
N LEU A 39 6.44 2.83 -10.67
CA LEU A 39 7.36 3.35 -11.69
C LEU A 39 7.39 4.88 -11.68
N LEU A 40 6.23 5.54 -11.61
CA LEU A 40 6.12 7.01 -11.58
C LEU A 40 6.74 7.62 -10.30
N ALA A 41 6.70 6.90 -9.18
CA ALA A 41 7.37 7.31 -7.96
C ALA A 41 8.89 7.41 -8.12
N GLN A 42 9.48 6.72 -9.11
CA GLN A 42 10.91 6.81 -9.37
C GLN A 42 11.32 8.13 -10.03
N VAL A 43 10.39 8.85 -10.64
CA VAL A 43 10.65 10.10 -11.38
C VAL A 43 10.13 11.36 -10.67
N GLY A 44 9.70 11.24 -9.41
CA GLY A 44 9.39 12.39 -8.55
C GLY A 44 7.97 12.44 -7.96
N PHE A 45 7.07 11.54 -8.37
CA PHE A 45 5.72 11.43 -7.80
C PHE A 45 5.74 10.58 -6.52
N ALA A 46 6.24 11.13 -5.42
CA ALA A 46 6.33 10.42 -4.15
C ALA A 46 5.06 10.57 -3.30
N GLY A 47 4.75 9.51 -2.54
CA GLY A 47 3.70 9.52 -1.50
C GLY A 47 2.51 8.60 -1.79
N PRO A 48 1.98 7.91 -0.76
CA PRO A 48 1.06 6.79 -0.92
C PRO A 48 -0.27 7.17 -1.61
N TRP A 49 -0.71 8.43 -1.49
CA TRP A 49 -1.97 8.89 -2.07
C TRP A 49 -1.99 8.86 -3.59
N TRP A 50 -0.84 9.06 -4.24
CA TRP A 50 -0.73 8.95 -5.70
C TRP A 50 -0.94 7.51 -6.17
N GLY A 51 -0.44 6.53 -5.42
CA GLY A 51 -0.64 5.11 -5.72
C GLY A 51 -2.09 4.67 -5.59
N LEU A 52 -2.75 5.09 -4.52
CA LEU A 52 -4.18 4.84 -4.34
C LEU A 52 -5.01 5.55 -5.42
N GLY A 53 -4.71 6.83 -5.69
CA GLY A 53 -5.41 7.62 -6.71
C GLY A 53 -5.27 7.03 -8.11
N LEU A 54 -4.05 6.68 -8.53
CA LEU A 54 -3.80 6.13 -9.87
C LEU A 54 -4.38 4.72 -10.03
N GLY A 55 -4.31 3.89 -8.98
CA GLY A 55 -4.96 2.59 -8.94
C GLY A 55 -6.47 2.72 -9.15
N LEU A 56 -7.16 3.51 -8.32
CA LEU A 56 -8.60 3.70 -8.46
C LEU A 56 -8.97 4.35 -9.80
N LEU A 57 -8.21 5.32 -10.28
CA LEU A 57 -8.43 5.96 -11.57
C LEU A 57 -8.38 4.95 -12.72
N LEU A 58 -7.35 4.10 -12.79
CA LEU A 58 -7.26 3.09 -13.85
C LEU A 58 -8.36 2.03 -13.73
N GLY A 59 -8.75 1.64 -12.51
CA GLY A 59 -9.90 0.77 -12.31
C GLY A 59 -11.21 1.37 -12.82
N LEU A 60 -11.41 2.68 -12.65
CA LEU A 60 -12.56 3.41 -13.20
C LEU A 60 -12.50 3.52 -14.73
N LEU A 61 -11.34 3.85 -15.29
CA LEU A 61 -11.14 3.96 -16.73
C LEU A 61 -11.35 2.62 -17.45
N ALA A 62 -11.09 1.49 -16.79
CA ALA A 62 -11.35 0.17 -17.32
C ALA A 62 -12.83 -0.04 -17.71
N LYS A 63 -13.79 0.62 -17.02
CA LYS A 63 -15.20 0.58 -17.40
C LYS A 63 -15.50 1.24 -18.74
N SER A 64 -14.65 2.19 -19.14
CA SER A 64 -14.84 2.99 -20.35
C SER A 64 -14.14 2.38 -21.56
N LEU A 65 -13.30 1.36 -21.36
CA LEU A 65 -12.58 0.69 -22.42
C LEU A 65 -13.44 -0.47 -22.96
N PRO A 66 -13.55 -0.62 -24.30
CA PRO A 66 -14.19 -1.79 -24.91
C PRO A 66 -13.26 -3.00 -24.79
N LEU A 67 -13.18 -3.55 -23.58
CA LEU A 67 -12.33 -4.70 -23.28
C LEU A 67 -13.02 -5.99 -23.75
N PRO A 68 -12.26 -6.92 -24.35
CA PRO A 68 -12.80 -8.23 -24.70
C PRO A 68 -13.24 -8.95 -23.41
N SER A 69 -14.39 -9.61 -23.47
CA SER A 69 -14.85 -10.47 -22.38
C SER A 69 -13.87 -11.61 -22.18
N LEU A 70 -13.35 -11.78 -20.96
CA LEU A 70 -12.55 -12.95 -20.61
C LEU A 70 -13.46 -14.04 -20.04
N SER A 71 -12.91 -15.23 -19.82
CA SER A 71 -13.64 -16.25 -19.06
C SER A 71 -13.85 -15.76 -17.63
N GLN A 72 -14.99 -16.10 -17.03
CA GLN A 72 -15.34 -15.68 -15.67
C GLN A 72 -14.24 -16.02 -14.64
N GLY A 73 -13.60 -17.19 -14.78
CA GLY A 73 -12.50 -17.60 -13.90
C GLY A 73 -11.26 -16.70 -14.02
N LEU A 74 -10.91 -16.27 -15.25
CA LEU A 74 -9.79 -15.35 -15.46
C LEU A 74 -10.09 -13.95 -14.94
N GLU A 75 -11.31 -13.44 -15.13
CA GLU A 75 -11.68 -12.12 -14.59
C GLU A 75 -11.59 -12.10 -13.07
N VAL A 76 -12.12 -13.13 -12.41
CA VAL A 76 -12.05 -13.27 -10.95
C VAL A 76 -10.60 -13.36 -10.47
N LEU A 77 -9.75 -14.13 -11.15
CA LEU A 77 -8.35 -14.28 -10.80
C LEU A 77 -7.59 -12.95 -10.94
N LEU A 78 -7.71 -12.29 -12.09
CA LEU A 78 -7.06 -11.01 -12.37
C LEU A 78 -7.56 -9.89 -11.45
N GLY A 79 -8.86 -9.85 -11.20
CA GLY A 79 -9.46 -8.91 -10.26
C GLY A 79 -8.97 -9.11 -8.84
N SER A 80 -8.91 -10.36 -8.38
CA SER A 80 -8.38 -10.70 -7.04
C SER A 80 -6.90 -10.34 -6.92
N LEU A 81 -6.09 -10.59 -7.95
CA LEU A 81 -4.68 -10.21 -7.99
C LEU A 81 -4.52 -8.68 -7.90
N GLY A 82 -5.31 -7.93 -8.67
CA GLY A 82 -5.25 -6.47 -8.64
C GLY A 82 -5.74 -5.87 -7.32
N GLY A 83 -6.81 -6.43 -6.76
CA GLY A 83 -7.29 -6.08 -5.42
C GLY A 83 -6.27 -6.40 -4.34
N PHE A 84 -5.57 -7.53 -4.44
CA PHE A 84 -4.45 -7.87 -3.55
C PHE A 84 -3.31 -6.87 -3.64
N LEU A 85 -2.87 -6.49 -4.85
CA LEU A 85 -1.81 -5.50 -5.05
C LEU A 85 -2.18 -4.14 -4.45
N LEU A 86 -3.41 -3.67 -4.70
CA LEU A 86 -3.93 -2.43 -4.13
C LEU A 86 -4.02 -2.50 -2.61
N GLY A 87 -4.60 -3.58 -2.08
CA GLY A 87 -4.74 -3.79 -0.65
C GLY A 87 -3.41 -3.90 0.07
N LEU A 88 -2.44 -4.59 -0.53
CA LEU A 88 -1.10 -4.73 0.02
C LEU A 88 -0.37 -3.39 0.05
N PHE A 89 -0.50 -2.60 -1.00
CA PHE A 89 0.05 -1.24 -1.04
C PHE A 89 -0.57 -0.34 0.04
N VAL A 90 -1.89 -0.41 0.23
CA VAL A 90 -2.58 0.31 1.32
C VAL A 90 -2.12 -0.16 2.70
N ALA A 91 -1.99 -1.47 2.91
CA ALA A 91 -1.49 -2.02 4.17
C ALA A 91 -0.07 -1.55 4.47
N LEU A 92 0.82 -1.57 3.47
CA LEU A 92 2.18 -1.03 3.59
C LEU A 92 2.17 0.47 3.91
N ALA A 93 1.32 1.26 3.26
CA ALA A 93 1.18 2.68 3.55
C ALA A 93 0.72 2.93 5.00
N ILE A 94 -0.22 2.14 5.51
CA ILE A 94 -0.67 2.23 6.91
C ILE A 94 0.46 1.83 7.86
N TRP A 95 1.16 0.72 7.61
CA TRP A 95 2.22 0.25 8.49
C TRP A 95 3.45 1.13 8.52
N THR A 96 3.74 1.87 7.45
CA THR A 96 4.96 2.67 7.26
C THR A 96 4.74 4.17 7.32
N GLY A 97 3.48 4.64 7.33
CA GLY A 97 3.12 6.05 7.22
C GLY A 97 3.29 6.89 8.50
N TYR A 98 3.92 6.34 9.54
CA TYR A 98 4.18 7.09 10.77
C TYR A 98 5.56 7.78 10.72
N PRO A 99 5.76 8.87 11.49
CA PRO A 99 7.06 9.54 11.55
C PRO A 99 8.17 8.61 12.03
N TRP A 100 9.37 8.82 11.50
CA TRP A 100 10.57 8.07 11.82
C TRP A 100 11.73 9.02 12.14
N GLU A 101 12.72 8.55 12.89
CA GLU A 101 13.82 9.39 13.36
C GLU A 101 15.18 8.79 13.07
N LYS A 102 16.17 9.65 12.83
CA LYS A 102 17.58 9.25 12.88
C LYS A 102 18.07 9.41 14.31
N THR A 103 18.66 8.37 14.87
CA THR A 103 19.30 8.44 16.19
C THR A 103 20.62 9.21 16.08
N ALA A 104 21.15 9.65 17.23
CA ALA A 104 22.47 10.29 17.30
C ALA A 104 23.61 9.39 16.79
N ALA A 105 23.43 8.06 16.82
CA ALA A 105 24.37 7.08 16.29
C ALA A 105 24.19 6.83 14.77
N GLY A 106 23.31 7.58 14.10
CA GLY A 106 23.04 7.44 12.66
C GLY A 106 22.13 6.27 12.28
N SER A 107 21.60 5.51 13.24
CA SER A 107 20.64 4.43 12.99
C SER A 107 19.22 4.97 12.82
N LEU A 108 18.36 4.21 12.14
CA LEU A 108 16.95 4.55 11.96
C LEU A 108 16.11 3.97 13.09
N ARG A 109 15.22 4.80 13.63
CA ARG A 109 14.23 4.41 14.63
C ARG A 109 12.83 4.56 14.04
N TYR A 110 12.09 3.46 14.09
CA TYR A 110 10.69 3.41 13.71
C TYR A 110 9.87 2.66 14.77
N PRO A 111 8.77 3.24 15.27
CA PRO A 111 8.30 4.61 15.02
C PRO A 111 9.08 5.67 15.82
N SER A 112 8.88 6.96 15.50
CA SER A 112 9.38 8.12 16.25
C SER A 112 8.92 8.12 17.72
N LEU A 113 9.77 8.59 18.65
CA LEU A 113 9.41 8.75 20.06
C LEU A 113 8.49 9.95 20.33
N ASN A 114 8.41 10.89 19.38
CA ASN A 114 7.57 12.09 19.50
C ASN A 114 6.09 11.83 19.21
N LEU A 115 5.72 10.59 18.91
CA LEU A 115 4.33 10.21 18.71
C LEU A 115 3.52 10.26 20.02
N PRO A 116 2.23 10.63 19.98
CA PRO A 116 1.34 10.46 21.11
C PRO A 116 1.32 9.00 21.59
N THR A 117 1.33 8.79 22.91
CA THR A 117 1.46 7.46 23.54
C THR A 117 0.56 6.38 22.93
N PRO A 118 -0.75 6.61 22.69
CA PRO A 118 -1.62 5.58 22.11
C PRO A 118 -1.22 5.16 20.68
N VAL A 119 -0.66 6.10 19.92
CA VAL A 119 -0.17 5.83 18.56
C VAL A 119 1.16 5.11 18.61
N TYR A 120 2.07 5.58 19.45
CA TYR A 120 3.37 4.94 19.66
C TYR A 120 3.21 3.48 20.10
N ASP A 121 2.34 3.20 21.07
CA ASP A 121 2.10 1.83 21.56
C ASP A 121 1.50 0.95 20.47
N GLY A 122 0.52 1.45 19.72
CA GLY A 122 -0.07 0.72 18.60
C GLY A 122 0.95 0.35 17.53
N VAL A 123 1.81 1.30 17.14
CA VAL A 123 2.79 1.06 16.06
C VAL A 123 3.98 0.24 16.56
N SER A 124 4.48 0.48 17.77
CA SER A 124 5.69 -0.16 18.30
C SER A 124 5.47 -1.61 18.72
N GLN A 125 4.24 -1.97 19.13
CA GLN A 125 3.84 -3.32 19.53
C GLN A 125 3.30 -4.17 18.36
N SER A 126 3.04 -3.57 17.20
CA SER A 126 2.63 -4.29 16.00
C SER A 126 3.72 -5.29 15.57
N PRO A 127 3.36 -6.53 15.19
CA PRO A 127 4.30 -7.50 14.65
C PRO A 127 4.71 -7.21 13.20
N PHE A 128 4.00 -6.32 12.49
CA PHE A 128 4.21 -6.08 11.05
C PHE A 128 4.92 -4.75 10.77
N THR A 129 4.67 -3.71 11.55
CA THR A 129 5.11 -2.33 11.28
C THR A 129 6.62 -2.19 11.08
N ARG A 130 7.44 -2.73 12.01
CA ARG A 130 8.91 -2.60 11.92
C ARG A 130 9.47 -3.33 10.71
N GLU A 131 8.95 -4.51 10.42
CA GLU A 131 9.40 -5.33 9.31
C GLU A 131 8.96 -4.73 7.96
N ALA A 132 7.71 -4.27 7.86
CA ALA A 132 7.20 -3.53 6.72
C ALA A 132 8.03 -2.27 6.46
N PHE A 133 8.34 -1.49 7.50
CA PHE A 133 9.20 -0.31 7.39
C PHE A 133 10.62 -0.69 6.95
N ARG A 134 11.21 -1.75 7.51
CA ARG A 134 12.54 -2.23 7.11
C ARG A 134 12.56 -2.60 5.64
N LEU A 135 11.59 -3.39 5.17
CA LEU A 135 11.47 -3.79 3.77
C LEU A 135 11.29 -2.58 2.86
N ALA A 136 10.35 -1.69 3.19
CA ALA A 136 10.10 -0.46 2.46
C ALA A 136 11.34 0.44 2.41
N TRP A 137 12.07 0.55 3.52
CA TRP A 137 13.30 1.31 3.59
C TRP A 137 14.38 0.67 2.72
N THR A 138 14.60 -0.64 2.78
CA THR A 138 15.66 -1.30 1.98
C THR A 138 15.39 -1.32 0.48
N SER A 139 14.12 -1.20 0.05
CA SER A 139 13.73 -1.14 -1.35
C SER A 139 13.62 0.31 -1.83
N PRO A 140 14.48 0.79 -2.76
CA PRO A 140 14.40 2.16 -3.26
C PRO A 140 13.02 2.49 -3.87
N TRP A 141 12.37 1.47 -4.45
CA TRP A 141 11.11 1.62 -5.14
C TRP A 141 9.98 1.90 -4.14
N LEU A 142 9.90 1.07 -3.09
CA LEU A 142 8.92 1.23 -2.02
C LEU A 142 9.20 2.48 -1.19
N ARG A 143 10.47 2.78 -0.90
CA ARG A 143 10.86 3.96 -0.12
C ARG A 143 10.30 5.24 -0.74
N ARG A 144 10.48 5.43 -2.05
CA ARG A 144 9.94 6.59 -2.78
C ARG A 144 8.41 6.55 -2.89
N ALA A 145 7.87 5.39 -3.26
CA ALA A 145 6.43 5.23 -3.46
C ALA A 145 5.61 5.48 -2.18
N LEU A 146 6.15 5.10 -1.02
CA LEU A 146 5.55 5.32 0.29
C LEU A 146 5.94 6.67 0.92
N GLY A 147 6.78 7.46 0.24
CA GLY A 147 7.16 8.81 0.68
C GLY A 147 8.12 8.83 1.88
N LEU A 148 8.86 7.75 2.12
CA LEU A 148 9.71 7.60 3.31
C LEU A 148 11.01 8.42 3.26
N ASP A 149 11.33 9.07 2.13
CA ASP A 149 12.54 9.90 2.01
C ASP A 149 12.48 11.20 2.83
N ARG A 150 11.31 11.54 3.39
CA ARG A 150 11.11 12.67 4.30
C ARG A 150 10.72 12.14 5.69
N PRO A 151 11.37 12.62 6.77
CA PRO A 151 11.02 12.25 8.15
C PRO A 151 9.65 12.80 8.56
#